data_AF-A0A2V8EF73-F1
#
_entry.id   AF-A0A2V8EF73-F1
#
_cell.length_a   1.000
_cell.length_b   1.000
_cell.length_c   1.000
_cell.angle_alpha   90.00
_cell.angle_beta   90.00
_cell.angle_gamma   90.00
#
_symmetry.space_group_name_H-M   'P 1'
#
loop_
_entity.id
_entity.type
_entity.pdbx_description
1 polymer ?
#
loop_
_entity_poly.entity_id
_entity_poly.type
_entity_poly.pdbx_seq_one_letter_code
_entity_poly.pdbx_strand_id
1 'polypeptide(L)' 'ARGYPDRPASDAELDAKFLSCAAATLRDDAARAALEALRDIERASDVRLLTPLFQMADRPNSQ' A
#
# COMPACT_ATOMS: atom_id res chain seq x y z
N ALA A 1 -8.60 10.23 19.51
CA ALA A 1 -7.29 9.89 18.89
C ALA A 1 -7.18 10.59 17.53
N ARG A 2 -6.07 10.49 16.77
CA ARG A 2 -6.05 10.89 15.35
C ARG A 2 -6.67 9.79 14.49
N GLY A 3 -7.27 10.14 13.35
CA GLY A 3 -7.92 9.20 12.44
C GLY A 3 -9.44 9.06 12.63
N TYR A 4 -10.06 9.87 13.51
CA TYR A 4 -11.52 10.00 13.57
C TYR A 4 -12.02 11.06 12.58
N PRO A 5 -13.30 11.06 12.18
CA PRO A 5 -13.83 12.03 11.22
C PRO A 5 -13.64 13.50 11.64
N ASP A 6 -13.70 13.79 12.95
CA ASP A 6 -13.49 15.11 13.55
C ASP A 6 -12.00 15.48 13.70
N ARG A 7 -11.10 14.51 13.52
CA ARG A 7 -9.65 14.69 13.56
C ARG A 7 -8.96 13.72 12.59
N PRO A 8 -9.09 13.95 11.26
CA PRO A 8 -8.56 13.04 10.27
C PRO A 8 -7.03 12.94 10.38
N ALA A 9 -6.49 11.80 9.96
CA ALA A 9 -5.06 11.65 9.75
C ALA A 9 -4.65 12.51 8.54
N SER A 10 -3.45 13.08 8.58
CA SER A 10 -2.88 13.69 7.39
C SER A 10 -2.48 12.61 6.38
N ASP A 11 -2.30 13.00 5.11
CA ASP A 11 -1.87 12.07 4.06
C ASP A 11 -0.55 11.38 4.42
N ALA A 12 0.41 12.13 4.97
CA ALA A 12 1.68 11.56 5.44
C ALA A 12 1.51 10.53 6.57
N GLU A 13 0.54 10.71 7.46
CA GLU A 13 0.22 9.72 8.50
C GLU A 13 -0.44 8.47 7.91
N LEU A 14 -1.28 8.63 6.89
CA LEU A 14 -1.90 7.52 6.17
C LEU A 14 -0.87 6.74 5.35
N ASP A 15 0.06 7.42 4.68
CA ASP A 15 1.17 6.80 3.94
C ASP A 15 2.06 5.96 4.86
N ALA A 16 2.49 6.55 5.98
CA ALA A 16 3.32 5.88 6.96
C ALA A 16 2.62 4.64 7.52
N LYS A 17 1.32 4.75 7.79
CA LYS A 17 0.50 3.62 8.23
C LYS A 17 0.41 2.54 7.17
N PHE A 18 0.16 2.90 5.91
CA PHE A 18 0.10 1.97 4.79
C PHE A 18 1.41 1.19 4.64
N LEU A 19 2.55 1.89 4.57
CA LEU A 19 3.87 1.27 4.41
C LEU A 19 4.22 0.36 5.60
N SER A 20 3.87 0.78 6.82
CA SER A 20 4.08 -0.05 8.01
C SER A 20 3.29 -1.35 7.97
N CYS A 21 2.05 -1.34 7.45
CA CYS A 21 1.27 -2.55 7.27
C CYS A 21 1.79 -3.41 6.10
N ALA A 22 2.14 -2.77 4.98
CA ALA A 22 2.58 -3.45 3.76
C ALA A 22 3.90 -4.22 3.95
N ALA A 23 4.81 -3.69 4.77
CA ALA A 23 6.12 -4.30 5.06
C ALA A 23 6.03 -5.74 5.61
N ALA A 24 4.89 -6.15 6.18
CA ALA A 24 4.69 -7.52 6.64
C ALA A 24 4.48 -8.56 5.51
N THR A 25 4.19 -8.10 4.29
CA THR A 25 3.71 -8.95 3.17
C THR A 25 4.34 -8.64 1.81
N LEU A 26 4.83 -7.40 1.62
CA LEU A 26 5.44 -6.91 0.39
C LEU A 26 6.88 -6.50 0.65
N ARG A 27 7.71 -6.55 -0.40
CA ARG A 27 9.01 -5.86 -0.40
C ARG A 27 8.80 -4.35 -0.41
N ASP A 28 9.75 -3.60 0.13
CA ASP A 28 9.69 -2.13 0.24
C ASP A 28 9.43 -1.41 -1.10
N ASP A 29 10.03 -1.90 -2.19
CA ASP A 29 9.85 -1.35 -3.54
C ASP A 29 8.43 -1.59 -4.06
N ALA A 30 7.91 -2.81 -3.89
CA ALA A 30 6.53 -3.15 -4.23
C ALA A 30 5.51 -2.38 -3.37
N ALA A 31 5.77 -2.23 -2.07
CA ALA A 31 4.91 -1.46 -1.16
C ALA A 31 4.81 0.02 -1.58
N ARG A 32 5.93 0.65 -1.96
CA ARG A 32 5.93 2.03 -2.47
C ARG A 32 5.20 2.14 -3.81
N ALA A 33 5.44 1.21 -4.73
CA ALA A 33 4.75 1.20 -6.02
C ALA A 33 3.24 1.02 -5.86
N ALA A 34 2.81 0.17 -4.93
CA ALA A 34 1.40 -0.02 -4.59
C ALA A 34 0.76 1.24 -3.99
N LEU A 35 1.47 1.97 -3.12
CA LEU A 35 0.98 3.23 -2.55
C LEU A 35 0.75 4.30 -3.64
N GLU A 36 1.71 4.45 -4.57
CA GLU A 36 1.57 5.38 -5.69
C GLU A 36 0.40 4.99 -6.60
N ALA A 37 0.25 3.70 -6.91
CA ALA A 37 -0.85 3.23 -7.73
C ALA A 37 -2.23 3.41 -7.06
N LEU A 38 -2.31 3.32 -5.73
CA LEU A 38 -3.53 3.61 -4.97
C LEU A 38 -3.91 5.10 -5.02
N ARG A 39 -2.93 6.01 -5.04
CA ARG A 39 -3.20 7.46 -5.16
C ARG A 39 -3.79 7.81 -6.51
N ASP A 40 -3.34 7.11 -7.55
CA ASP A 40 -3.81 7.30 -8.91
C ASP A 40 -5.01 6.42 -9.29
N ILE A 41 -5.60 5.69 -8.33
CA ILE A 41 -6.66 4.70 -8.60
C ILE A 41 -7.89 5.31 -9.26
N GLU A 42 -8.26 6.53 -8.87
CA GLU A 42 -9.41 7.24 -9.47
C GLU A 42 -9.16 7.63 -10.93
N ARG A 43 -7.89 7.65 -11.35
CA ARG A 43 -7.45 7.94 -12.73
C ARG A 43 -7.14 6.66 -13.51
N ALA A 44 -7.09 5.50 -12.85
CA ALA A 44 -6.80 4.24 -13.50
C ALA A 44 -7.96 3.84 -14.41
N SER A 45 -7.67 3.63 -15.69
CA SER A 45 -8.64 3.12 -16.67
C SER A 45 -8.92 1.62 -16.50
N ASP A 46 -8.05 0.90 -15.80
CA ASP A 46 -8.16 -0.53 -15.52
C ASP A 46 -7.58 -0.89 -14.15
N VAL A 47 -8.45 -1.31 -13.24
CA VAL A 47 -8.09 -1.73 -11.87
C VAL A 47 -7.20 -2.98 -11.84
N ARG A 48 -7.21 -3.81 -12.89
CA ARG A 48 -6.38 -5.03 -12.98
C ARG A 48 -4.90 -4.73 -13.02
N LEU A 49 -4.51 -3.50 -13.41
CA LEU A 49 -3.13 -3.04 -13.39
C LEU A 49 -2.56 -2.94 -11.96
N LEU A 50 -3.42 -2.89 -10.94
CA LEU A 50 -3.00 -2.86 -9.54
C LEU A 50 -2.60 -4.25 -9.02
N THR A 51 -3.24 -5.31 -9.51
CA THR A 51 -3.09 -6.67 -8.98
C THR A 51 -1.63 -7.17 -8.95
N PRO A 52 -0.79 -6.92 -9.97
CA PRO A 52 0.62 -7.32 -9.92
C PRO A 52 1.43 -6.63 -8.81
N LEU A 53 1.04 -5.43 -8.37
CA LEU A 53 1.75 -4.66 -7.33
C LEU A 53 1.53 -5.21 -5.92
N PHE A 54 0.47 -6.02 -5.74
CA PHE A 54 0.11 -6.64 -4.46
C PHE A 54 0.47 -8.13 -4.40
N GLN A 55 1.26 -8.63 -5.35
CA GLN A 55 1.75 -10.01 -5.28
C GLN A 55 2.76 -10.12 -4.13
N MET A 56 2.54 -11.12 -3.27
CA MET A 56 3.42 -11.37 -2.14
C MET A 56 4.85 -11.61 -2.63
N ALA A 57 5.82 -11.15 -1.84
CA ALA A 57 7.19 -11.62 -2.02
C ALA A 57 7.18 -13.15 -1.89
N ASP A 58 7.58 -13.85 -2.95
CA ASP A 58 7.71 -15.30 -2.94
C ASP A 58 8.58 -15.67 -1.73
N ARG A 59 7.96 -16.26 -0.70
CA ARG A 59 8.70 -16.62 0.51
C ARG A 59 9.58 -17.81 0.13
N PRO A 60 10.91 -17.75 0.25
CA PRO A 60 11.71 -18.95 0.11
C PRO A 60 11.24 -19.95 1.17
N ASN A 61 10.79 -21.10 0.69
CA ASN A 61 10.32 -22.22 1.48
C ASN A 61 11.39 -22.53 2.54
N SER A 62 11.07 -22.37 3.83
CA SER A 62 11.96 -22.78 4.90
C SER A 62 12.05 -24.32 4.88
N GLN A 63 13.21 -24.84 4.48
CA GLN A 63 13.63 -26.22 4.73
C GLN A 63 14.85 -26.20 5.65
#